data_AF-A0A8I0HER5-F1
#
_entry.id   AF-A0A8I0HER5-F1
#
_cell.length_a   1.000
_cell.length_b   1.000
_cell.length_c   1.000
_cell.angle_alpha   90.00
_cell.angle_beta   90.00
_cell.angle_gamma   90.00
#
_symmetry.space_group_name_H-M   'P 1'
#
loop_
_entity.id
_entity.type
_entity.pdbx_description
1 polymer ?
#
loop_
_entity_poly.entity_id
_entity_poly.type
_entity_poly.pdbx_seq_one_letter_code
_entity_poly.pdbx_strand_id
1 'polypeptide(L)'
;MLRMHSHDEFSTFVQTVDGLTARIRVPGGRVRAAQWEGLAALSEGFGDGQLHLTSRGNLQIRGVRDEEAVASTLAGLGLGVAPSIMCSPLSPALMTLVDALVPHLPASGPVVGIDAGDGAILAKGPDVGLVAHGDGERFHLVVGGDPTGLIVSADSVVEVVTAAVAGQEVADLVADRSEVVLPTVDGRQAPIGWMQDGDVVILGAGLREGCMDAQLARFLAAIETDIRITPWRSMVIHGLSDAVADQVVKVLAPMGLIFDANSPWLAD
;
A
#
# COMPACT_ATOMS: atom_id res chain seq x y z
N MET A 1 2.51 -18.81 -13.98
CA MET A 1 1.41 -18.36 -14.86
C MET A 1 0.67 -17.25 -14.14
N LEU A 2 0.56 -16.06 -14.73
CA LEU A 2 -0.16 -14.92 -14.13
C LEU A 2 -1.64 -15.27 -13.89
N ARG A 3 -2.23 -14.83 -12.77
CA ARG A 3 -3.63 -15.09 -12.45
C ARG A 3 -4.55 -14.32 -13.41
N MET A 4 -5.54 -15.00 -13.98
CA MET A 4 -6.59 -14.35 -14.77
C MET A 4 -7.65 -13.76 -13.84
N HIS A 5 -7.73 -12.43 -13.81
CA HIS A 5 -8.68 -11.68 -12.98
C HIS A 5 -9.90 -11.22 -13.80
N SER A 6 -11.08 -11.12 -13.17
CA SER A 6 -12.31 -10.65 -13.85
C SER A 6 -12.32 -9.13 -14.02
N HIS A 7 -13.07 -8.61 -15.00
CA HIS A 7 -13.19 -7.16 -15.25
C HIS A 7 -13.69 -6.38 -14.02
N ASP A 8 -14.57 -6.97 -13.20
CA ASP A 8 -15.11 -6.34 -11.97
C ASP A 8 -14.07 -6.23 -10.84
N GLU A 9 -13.00 -7.02 -10.85
CA GLU A 9 -11.94 -6.92 -9.84
C GLU A 9 -11.22 -5.57 -9.92
N PHE A 10 -11.23 -4.95 -11.11
CA PHE A 10 -10.49 -3.72 -11.37
C PHE A 10 -11.33 -2.44 -11.42
N SER A 11 -12.65 -2.54 -11.35
CA SER A 11 -13.51 -1.36 -11.34
C SER A 11 -13.29 -0.50 -10.08
N THR A 12 -13.30 0.82 -10.27
CA THR A 12 -13.33 1.80 -9.16
C THR A 12 -14.63 1.66 -8.37
N PHE A 13 -15.76 1.45 -9.03
CA PHE A 13 -17.06 1.29 -8.38
C PHE A 13 -17.56 -0.14 -8.54
N VAL A 14 -17.94 -0.76 -7.43
CA VAL A 14 -18.41 -2.14 -7.40
C VAL A 14 -19.70 -2.21 -6.60
N GLN A 15 -20.73 -2.77 -7.24
CA GLN A 15 -21.98 -3.08 -6.55
C GLN A 15 -21.75 -4.26 -5.61
N THR A 16 -22.02 -4.06 -4.32
CA THR A 16 -21.99 -5.11 -3.30
C THR A 16 -23.40 -5.34 -2.74
N VAL A 17 -23.55 -6.38 -1.92
CA VAL A 17 -24.83 -6.66 -1.23
C VAL A 17 -25.23 -5.47 -0.35
N ASP A 18 -24.27 -4.78 0.24
CA ASP A 18 -24.49 -3.66 1.17
C ASP A 18 -24.53 -2.29 0.46
N GLY A 19 -24.53 -2.28 -0.88
CA GLY A 19 -24.58 -1.06 -1.71
C GLY A 19 -23.32 -0.84 -2.56
N LEU A 20 -23.26 0.33 -3.20
CA LEU A 20 -22.16 0.70 -4.08
C LEU A 20 -20.91 1.03 -3.24
N THR A 21 -19.76 0.47 -3.63
CA THR A 21 -18.47 0.72 -2.97
C THR A 21 -17.49 1.36 -3.95
N ALA A 22 -16.86 2.45 -3.55
CA ALA A 22 -15.73 3.05 -4.25
C ALA A 22 -14.41 2.48 -3.72
N ARG A 23 -13.59 1.93 -4.61
CA ARG A 23 -12.23 1.44 -4.35
C ARG A 23 -11.22 2.50 -4.75
N ILE A 24 -10.39 2.90 -3.80
CA ILE A 24 -9.39 3.94 -3.99
C ILE A 24 -8.03 3.26 -3.94
N ARG A 25 -7.39 3.16 -5.10
CA ARG A 25 -6.06 2.57 -5.21
C ARG A 25 -5.00 3.55 -4.75
N VAL A 26 -4.06 3.05 -3.98
CA VAL A 26 -2.97 3.83 -3.39
C VAL A 26 -1.67 3.07 -3.68
N PRO A 27 -0.99 3.34 -4.81
CA PRO A 27 0.26 2.66 -5.15
C PRO A 27 1.29 2.76 -4.02
N GLY A 28 1.81 1.59 -3.62
CA GLY A 28 2.68 1.41 -2.47
C GLY A 28 1.99 1.64 -1.11
N GLY A 29 0.76 2.13 -1.06
CA GLY A 29 0.06 2.53 0.15
C GLY A 29 0.28 3.98 0.58
N ARG A 30 0.94 4.84 -0.22
CA ARG A 30 1.18 6.25 0.17
C ARG A 30 -0.05 7.14 -0.04
N VAL A 31 -0.66 7.58 1.05
CA VAL A 31 -1.67 8.65 1.06
C VAL A 31 -1.00 9.95 1.51
N ARG A 32 -1.10 10.99 0.69
CA ARG A 32 -0.47 12.28 1.00
C ARG A 32 -1.25 13.02 2.07
N ALA A 33 -0.55 13.81 2.89
CA ALA A 33 -1.18 14.62 3.95
C ALA A 33 -2.39 15.44 3.43
N ALA A 34 -2.21 16.10 2.28
CA ALA A 34 -3.24 16.93 1.65
C ALA A 34 -4.47 16.16 1.12
N GLN A 35 -4.40 14.83 1.00
CA GLN A 35 -5.51 14.02 0.49
C GLN A 35 -6.51 13.63 1.58
N TRP A 36 -6.09 13.64 2.84
CA TRP A 36 -6.89 13.13 3.96
C TRP A 36 -8.18 13.93 4.21
N GLU A 37 -8.14 15.26 4.12
CA GLU A 37 -9.35 16.08 4.28
C GLU A 37 -10.38 15.78 3.19
N GLY A 38 -9.93 15.64 1.93
CA GLY A 38 -10.80 15.28 0.82
C GLY A 38 -11.40 13.87 0.97
N LEU A 39 -10.61 12.90 1.46
CA LEU A 39 -11.09 11.55 1.76
C LEU A 39 -12.13 11.53 2.89
N ALA A 40 -11.91 12.34 3.94
CA ALA A 40 -12.86 12.49 5.05
C ALA A 40 -14.18 13.13 4.57
N ALA A 41 -14.11 14.19 3.78
CA ALA A 41 -15.29 14.84 3.21
C ALA A 41 -16.07 13.90 2.27
N LEU A 42 -15.36 13.08 1.49
CA LEU A 42 -15.97 12.07 0.63
C LEU A 42 -16.74 11.00 1.41
N SER A 43 -16.14 10.43 2.45
CA SER A 43 -16.79 9.37 3.21
C SER A 43 -18.04 9.87 3.95
N GLU A 44 -18.02 11.06 4.54
CA GLU A 44 -19.19 11.68 5.18
C GLU A 44 -20.27 12.12 4.17
N GLY A 45 -19.85 12.84 3.13
CA GLY A 45 -20.75 13.47 2.17
C GLY A 45 -21.48 12.45 1.31
N PHE A 46 -20.76 11.41 0.87
CA PHE A 46 -21.23 10.50 -0.17
C PHE A 46 -21.20 9.02 0.21
N GLY A 47 -20.52 8.64 1.31
CA GLY A 47 -20.43 7.26 1.78
C GLY A 47 -21.18 7.00 3.09
N ASP A 48 -20.70 6.01 3.84
CA ASP A 48 -21.15 5.58 5.18
C ASP A 48 -20.46 6.33 6.34
N GLY A 49 -19.68 7.36 6.05
CA GLY A 49 -18.90 8.12 7.03
C GLY A 49 -17.57 7.46 7.43
N GLN A 50 -17.20 6.33 6.80
CA GLN A 50 -16.01 5.55 7.15
C GLN A 50 -15.06 5.40 5.95
N LEU A 51 -13.77 5.30 6.25
CA LEU A 51 -12.73 4.84 5.34
C LEU A 51 -12.29 3.45 5.78
N HIS A 52 -12.27 2.52 4.82
CA HIS A 52 -11.97 1.11 5.06
C HIS A 52 -10.62 0.75 4.44
N LEU A 53 -9.64 0.37 5.27
CA LEU A 53 -8.36 -0.17 4.82
C LEU A 53 -8.55 -1.59 4.27
N THR A 54 -7.76 -1.92 3.23
CA THR A 54 -7.80 -3.22 2.56
C THR A 54 -6.53 -4.03 2.80
N SER A 55 -6.60 -5.34 2.54
CA SER A 55 -5.45 -6.26 2.65
C SER A 55 -4.39 -6.08 1.56
N ARG A 56 -4.55 -5.11 0.65
CA ARG A 56 -3.56 -4.75 -0.39
C ARG A 56 -3.03 -3.32 -0.23
N GLY A 57 -3.21 -2.69 0.93
CA GLY A 57 -2.69 -1.33 1.16
C GLY A 57 -3.50 -0.21 0.49
N ASN A 58 -4.76 -0.48 0.12
CA ASN A 58 -5.68 0.48 -0.51
C ASN A 58 -6.80 0.91 0.44
N LEU A 59 -7.60 1.90 0.03
CA LEU A 59 -8.76 2.41 0.76
C LEU A 59 -10.07 2.07 0.04
N GLN A 60 -11.17 2.06 0.78
CA GLN A 60 -12.53 1.94 0.23
C GLN A 60 -13.52 2.85 0.98
N ILE A 61 -14.50 3.36 0.24
CA ILE A 61 -15.69 4.04 0.77
C ILE A 61 -16.90 3.19 0.41
N ARG A 62 -17.72 2.84 1.39
CA ARG A 62 -18.93 2.02 1.19
C ARG A 62 -20.18 2.91 1.23
N GLY A 63 -21.29 2.36 0.74
CA GLY A 63 -22.57 3.07 0.73
C GLY A 63 -22.55 4.32 -0.14
N VAL A 64 -21.85 4.28 -1.27
CA VAL A 64 -21.71 5.41 -2.19
C VAL A 64 -23.09 5.80 -2.74
N ARG A 65 -23.48 7.05 -2.50
CA ARG A 65 -24.77 7.63 -2.89
C ARG A 65 -24.72 8.42 -4.20
N ASP A 66 -23.53 8.90 -4.58
CA ASP A 66 -23.29 9.70 -5.79
C ASP A 66 -21.94 9.29 -6.41
N GLU A 67 -22.00 8.50 -7.48
CA GLU A 67 -20.81 7.97 -8.15
C GLU A 67 -20.00 9.08 -8.83
N GLU A 68 -20.66 10.01 -9.52
CA GLU A 68 -20.01 11.06 -10.30
C GLU A 68 -19.29 12.07 -9.39
N ALA A 69 -19.93 12.48 -8.29
CA ALA A 69 -19.32 13.37 -7.31
C ALA A 69 -18.11 12.72 -6.64
N VAL A 70 -18.19 11.43 -6.30
CA VAL A 70 -17.07 10.68 -5.74
C VAL A 70 -15.93 10.56 -6.74
N ALA A 71 -16.22 10.18 -7.99
CA ALA A 71 -15.22 10.05 -9.04
C ALA A 71 -14.49 11.37 -9.32
N SER A 72 -15.25 12.47 -9.44
CA SER A 72 -14.72 13.81 -9.69
C SER A 72 -13.81 14.28 -8.56
N THR A 73 -14.24 14.09 -7.30
CA THR A 73 -13.44 14.50 -6.14
C THR A 73 -12.16 13.67 -6.02
N LEU A 74 -12.23 12.34 -6.20
CA LEU A 74 -11.05 11.49 -6.21
C LEU A 74 -10.05 11.92 -7.28
N ALA A 75 -10.52 12.21 -8.50
CA ALA A 75 -9.68 12.71 -9.58
C ALA A 75 -8.99 14.04 -9.21
N GLY A 76 -9.73 14.97 -8.57
CA GLY A 76 -9.17 16.23 -8.06
C GLY A 76 -8.08 16.04 -6.99
N LEU A 77 -8.13 14.95 -6.22
CA LEU A 77 -7.11 14.56 -5.25
C LEU A 77 -5.92 13.80 -5.87
N GLY A 78 -5.97 13.52 -7.18
CA GLY A 78 -5.01 12.63 -7.85
C GLY A 78 -5.12 11.17 -7.37
N LEU A 79 -6.32 10.75 -6.96
CA LEU A 79 -6.64 9.40 -6.49
C LEU A 79 -7.64 8.71 -7.43
N GLY A 80 -7.76 7.39 -7.30
CA GLY A 80 -8.75 6.58 -8.03
C GLY A 80 -8.10 5.53 -8.92
N VAL A 81 -7.99 5.82 -10.22
CA VAL A 81 -7.47 4.89 -11.24
C VAL A 81 -5.94 4.88 -11.17
N ALA A 82 -5.37 3.78 -10.69
CA ALA A 82 -3.93 3.59 -10.54
C ALA A 82 -3.59 2.09 -10.63
N PRO A 83 -2.32 1.69 -10.87
CA PRO A 83 -1.92 0.29 -10.80
C PRO A 83 -1.98 -0.27 -9.36
N SER A 84 -2.06 -1.59 -9.23
CA SER A 84 -2.00 -2.25 -7.93
C SER A 84 -0.56 -2.57 -7.56
N ILE A 85 0.01 -1.74 -6.69
CA ILE A 85 1.40 -1.91 -6.20
C ILE A 85 1.35 -2.02 -4.66
N MET A 86 1.76 -3.16 -4.12
CA MET A 86 2.07 -3.32 -2.70
C MET A 86 3.56 -3.07 -2.48
N CYS A 87 3.91 -2.41 -1.39
CA CYS A 87 5.30 -2.06 -1.10
C CYS A 87 5.56 -2.18 0.40
N SER A 88 6.77 -2.57 0.78
CA SER A 88 7.19 -2.68 2.18
C SER A 88 7.00 -1.33 2.87
N PRO A 89 6.19 -1.26 3.95
CA PRO A 89 5.79 0.03 4.50
C PRO A 89 6.88 0.69 5.33
N LEU A 90 7.89 -0.06 5.81
CA LEU A 90 9.00 0.45 6.61
C LEU A 90 10.21 0.92 5.78
N SER A 91 10.11 0.92 4.45
CA SER A 91 11.22 1.28 3.56
C SER A 91 10.86 2.48 2.68
N PRO A 92 10.96 3.73 3.19
CA PRO A 92 10.64 4.93 2.43
C PRO A 92 11.39 5.03 1.10
N ALA A 93 12.64 4.55 1.04
CA ALA A 93 13.48 4.57 -0.16
C ALA A 93 12.84 3.86 -1.37
N LEU A 94 12.02 2.82 -1.14
CA LEU A 94 11.34 2.09 -2.21
C LEU A 94 10.25 2.93 -2.91
N MET A 95 9.85 4.07 -2.35
CA MET A 95 8.85 4.92 -2.99
C MET A 95 9.31 5.58 -4.27
N THR A 96 10.61 5.80 -4.42
CA THR A 96 11.18 6.25 -5.70
C THR A 96 10.87 5.26 -6.81
N LEU A 97 10.98 3.96 -6.53
CA LEU A 97 10.66 2.90 -7.48
C LEU A 97 9.15 2.79 -7.73
N VAL A 98 8.32 2.91 -6.69
CA VAL A 98 6.85 2.98 -6.87
C VAL A 98 6.48 4.13 -7.82
N ASP A 99 7.04 5.31 -7.60
CA ASP A 99 6.77 6.50 -8.41
C ASP A 99 7.25 6.33 -9.86
N ALA A 100 8.38 5.65 -10.06
CA ALA A 100 8.88 5.32 -11.39
C ALA A 100 8.01 4.30 -12.12
N LEU A 101 7.38 3.35 -11.43
CA LEU A 101 6.56 2.31 -12.04
C LEU A 101 5.13 2.76 -12.37
N VAL A 102 4.53 3.63 -11.55
CA VAL A 102 3.12 4.04 -11.69
C VAL A 102 2.74 4.48 -13.11
N PRO A 103 3.54 5.30 -13.84
CA PRO A 103 3.18 5.75 -15.19
C PRO A 103 3.19 4.65 -16.26
N HIS A 104 3.86 3.52 -16.00
CA HIS A 104 4.12 2.47 -17.00
C HIS A 104 3.26 1.23 -16.81
N LEU A 105 2.53 1.13 -15.69
CA LEU A 105 1.71 -0.03 -15.36
C LEU A 105 0.23 0.25 -15.61
N PRO A 106 -0.52 -0.75 -16.10
CA PRO A 106 -1.94 -0.59 -16.33
C PRO A 106 -2.69 -0.49 -15.00
N ALA A 107 -3.73 0.35 -14.95
CA ALA A 107 -4.56 0.48 -13.76
C ALA A 107 -5.37 -0.78 -13.43
N SER A 108 -5.67 -1.59 -14.46
CA SER A 108 -6.24 -2.92 -14.36
C SER A 108 -5.18 -3.94 -14.76
N GLY A 109 -4.86 -4.88 -13.88
CA GLY A 109 -3.85 -5.88 -14.20
C GLY A 109 -3.24 -6.57 -12.99
N PRO A 110 -2.15 -7.31 -13.22
CA PRO A 110 -1.37 -7.99 -12.20
C PRO A 110 -1.01 -7.11 -11.01
N VAL A 111 -0.98 -7.69 -9.82
CA VAL A 111 -0.50 -7.01 -8.62
C VAL A 111 1.03 -7.06 -8.59
N VAL A 112 1.66 -5.88 -8.50
CA VAL A 112 3.10 -5.77 -8.29
C VAL A 112 3.39 -5.68 -6.79
N GLY A 113 4.38 -6.43 -6.31
CA GLY A 113 4.85 -6.38 -4.93
C GLY A 113 6.32 -5.97 -4.86
N ILE A 114 6.65 -4.96 -4.04
CA ILE A 114 8.02 -4.49 -3.81
C ILE A 114 8.40 -4.76 -2.36
N ASP A 115 9.26 -5.75 -2.17
CA ASP A 115 9.67 -6.30 -0.89
C ASP A 115 11.06 -5.78 -0.50
N ALA A 116 11.24 -5.40 0.77
CA ALA A 116 12.51 -4.88 1.28
C ALA A 116 13.55 -5.97 1.58
N GLY A 117 13.23 -7.24 1.32
CA GLY A 117 14.09 -8.39 1.58
C GLY A 117 13.64 -9.23 2.77
N ASP A 118 12.55 -8.85 3.45
CA ASP A 118 11.99 -9.60 4.58
C ASP A 118 10.94 -10.64 4.16
N GLY A 119 10.42 -10.54 2.93
CA GLY A 119 9.42 -11.45 2.36
C GLY A 119 7.98 -11.11 2.74
N ALA A 120 7.74 -10.07 3.53
CA ALA A 120 6.42 -9.73 4.05
C ALA A 120 5.44 -9.33 2.93
N ILE A 121 5.93 -8.67 1.88
CA ILE A 121 5.13 -8.31 0.70
C ILE A 121 5.00 -9.51 -0.24
N LEU A 122 6.06 -10.30 -0.43
CA LEU A 122 5.97 -11.51 -1.23
C LEU A 122 4.97 -12.52 -0.68
N ALA A 123 4.88 -12.65 0.65
CA ALA A 123 3.92 -13.52 1.32
C ALA A 123 2.46 -13.15 1.01
N LYS A 124 2.17 -11.92 0.54
CA LYS A 124 0.84 -11.51 0.06
C LYS A 124 0.50 -12.05 -1.33
N GLY A 125 1.43 -12.73 -1.99
CA GLY A 125 1.26 -13.36 -3.29
C GLY A 125 1.01 -12.35 -4.43
N PRO A 126 1.90 -11.35 -4.64
CA PRO A 126 1.85 -10.54 -5.84
C PRO A 126 2.08 -11.40 -7.09
N ASP A 127 1.54 -10.97 -8.22
CA ASP A 127 1.75 -11.65 -9.50
C ASP A 127 3.17 -11.39 -10.05
N VAL A 128 3.69 -10.19 -9.83
CA VAL A 128 5.09 -9.81 -10.13
C VAL A 128 5.71 -9.22 -8.87
N GLY A 129 6.75 -9.85 -8.36
CA GLY A 129 7.46 -9.46 -7.15
C GLY A 129 8.86 -8.94 -7.45
N LEU A 130 9.29 -7.92 -6.71
CA LEU A 130 10.66 -7.45 -6.61
C LEU A 130 11.11 -7.61 -5.17
N VAL A 131 12.26 -8.25 -4.94
CA VAL A 131 12.86 -8.38 -3.61
C VAL A 131 14.17 -7.63 -3.60
N ALA A 132 14.31 -6.63 -2.72
CA ALA A 132 15.54 -5.87 -2.59
C ALA A 132 16.72 -6.82 -2.35
N HIS A 133 17.69 -6.76 -3.26
CA HIS A 133 19.03 -7.27 -3.04
C HIS A 133 19.68 -6.30 -2.04
N GLY A 134 20.35 -6.78 -0.99
CA GLY A 134 20.67 -5.99 0.21
C GLY A 134 21.53 -4.71 0.05
N ASP A 135 21.82 -4.28 -1.19
CA ASP A 135 22.34 -2.96 -1.55
C ASP A 135 21.25 -1.88 -1.75
N GLY A 136 19.99 -2.26 -1.87
CA GLY A 136 18.85 -1.34 -2.06
C GLY A 136 18.71 -0.76 -3.47
N GLU A 137 19.55 -1.17 -4.42
CA GLU A 137 19.53 -0.66 -5.81
C GLU A 137 19.22 -1.75 -6.83
N ARG A 138 19.34 -3.02 -6.43
CA ARG A 138 19.05 -4.19 -7.25
C ARG A 138 17.93 -5.02 -6.64
N PHE A 139 17.23 -5.77 -7.49
CA PHE A 139 16.04 -6.53 -7.09
C PHE A 139 16.03 -7.92 -7.72
N HIS A 140 15.75 -8.95 -6.93
CA HIS A 140 15.40 -10.25 -7.49
C HIS A 140 13.98 -10.20 -8.03
N LEU A 141 13.79 -10.67 -9.27
CA LEU A 141 12.48 -10.78 -9.89
C LEU A 141 11.80 -12.11 -9.53
N VAL A 142 10.55 -12.03 -9.10
CA VAL A 142 9.65 -13.14 -8.81
C VAL A 142 8.42 -13.01 -9.73
N VAL A 143 7.99 -14.08 -10.37
CA VAL A 143 6.79 -14.08 -11.24
C VAL A 143 5.89 -15.25 -10.86
N GLY A 144 4.63 -14.97 -10.56
CA GLY A 144 3.65 -15.98 -10.14
C GLY A 144 4.03 -16.71 -8.84
N GLY A 145 4.89 -16.11 -8.01
CA GLY A 145 5.43 -16.72 -6.79
C GLY A 145 6.77 -17.45 -6.99
N ASP A 146 7.23 -17.64 -8.22
CA ASP A 146 8.47 -18.35 -8.51
C ASP A 146 9.65 -17.36 -8.69
N PRO A 147 10.76 -17.52 -7.96
CA PRO A 147 11.96 -16.72 -8.19
C PRO A 147 12.55 -17.06 -9.56
N THR A 148 12.69 -16.06 -10.42
CA THR A 148 13.19 -16.23 -11.79
C THR A 148 14.71 -16.40 -11.88
N GLY A 149 15.41 -16.07 -10.79
CA GLY A 149 16.87 -15.98 -10.74
C GLY A 149 17.45 -14.72 -11.39
N LEU A 150 16.63 -13.83 -11.96
CA LEU A 150 17.09 -12.56 -12.54
C LEU A 150 17.32 -11.51 -11.45
N ILE A 151 18.42 -10.75 -11.56
CA ILE A 151 18.70 -9.57 -10.74
C ILE A 151 18.56 -8.33 -11.62
N VAL A 152 17.60 -7.48 -11.28
CA VAL A 152 17.25 -6.29 -12.04
C VAL A 152 17.83 -5.06 -11.36
N SER A 153 18.52 -4.20 -12.10
CA SER A 153 19.05 -2.94 -11.57
C SER A 153 18.01 -1.82 -11.63
N ALA A 154 18.26 -0.74 -10.89
CA ALA A 154 17.44 0.48 -10.96
C ALA A 154 17.24 1.03 -12.39
N ASP A 155 18.21 0.82 -13.29
CA ASP A 155 18.15 1.31 -14.66
C ASP A 155 17.19 0.52 -15.56
N SER A 156 17.03 -0.79 -15.32
CA SER A 156 16.20 -1.68 -16.16
C SER A 156 14.91 -2.12 -15.50
N VAL A 157 14.71 -1.83 -14.21
CA VAL A 157 13.57 -2.32 -13.42
C VAL A 157 12.22 -1.92 -14.01
N VAL A 158 12.07 -0.71 -14.54
CA VAL A 158 10.80 -0.26 -15.13
C VAL A 158 10.46 -1.10 -16.37
N GLU A 159 11.41 -1.26 -17.29
CA GLU A 159 11.23 -2.03 -18.52
C GLU A 159 10.89 -3.49 -18.22
N VAL A 160 11.66 -4.11 -17.33
CA VAL A 160 11.49 -5.52 -16.96
C VAL A 160 10.15 -5.77 -16.28
N VAL A 161 9.75 -4.92 -15.34
CA VAL A 161 8.47 -5.08 -14.63
C VAL A 161 7.30 -4.85 -15.58
N THR A 162 7.36 -3.84 -16.46
CA THR A 162 6.32 -3.61 -17.46
C THR A 162 6.17 -4.81 -18.40
N ALA A 163 7.27 -5.38 -18.88
CA ALA A 163 7.26 -6.57 -19.72
C ALA A 163 6.68 -7.79 -18.98
N ALA A 164 7.09 -8.03 -17.73
CA ALA A 164 6.57 -9.12 -16.90
C ALA A 164 5.06 -8.98 -16.64
N VAL A 165 4.60 -7.76 -16.33
CA VAL A 165 3.17 -7.44 -16.15
C VAL A 165 2.37 -7.65 -17.43
N ALA A 166 2.96 -7.38 -18.60
CA ALA A 166 2.37 -7.67 -19.90
C ALA A 166 2.43 -9.17 -20.28
N GLY A 167 3.02 -10.02 -19.46
CA GLY A 167 3.17 -11.46 -19.70
C GLY A 167 4.22 -11.79 -20.77
N GLN A 168 5.18 -10.90 -20.99
CA GLN A 168 6.27 -11.09 -21.95
C GLN A 168 7.46 -11.81 -21.29
N GLU A 169 8.27 -12.48 -22.10
CA GLU A 169 9.55 -13.04 -21.66
C GLU A 169 10.54 -11.91 -21.33
N VAL A 170 11.20 -12.01 -20.18
CA VAL A 170 12.10 -10.97 -19.65
C VAL A 170 13.55 -11.44 -19.51
N ALA A 171 13.82 -12.71 -19.82
CA ALA A 171 15.13 -13.32 -19.64
C ALA A 171 16.25 -12.61 -20.45
N ASP A 172 15.92 -12.06 -21.61
CA ASP A 172 16.88 -11.37 -22.50
C ASP A 172 17.07 -9.89 -22.13
N LEU A 173 16.23 -9.34 -21.25
CA LEU A 173 16.33 -7.95 -20.77
C LEU A 173 17.33 -7.80 -19.62
N VAL A 174 17.76 -8.91 -19.02
CA VAL A 174 18.57 -8.93 -17.79
C VAL A 174 19.74 -9.90 -17.95
N ALA A 175 20.95 -9.37 -17.85
CA ALA A 175 22.18 -10.17 -17.92
C ALA A 175 22.48 -10.88 -16.59
N ASP A 176 22.26 -10.18 -15.46
CA ASP A 176 22.67 -10.66 -14.13
C ASP A 176 21.71 -11.71 -13.58
N ARG A 177 22.29 -12.81 -13.09
CA ARG A 177 21.55 -13.95 -12.54
C ARG A 177 22.16 -14.46 -11.26
N SER A 178 21.31 -14.82 -10.31
CA SER A 178 21.67 -15.53 -9.10
C SER A 178 20.48 -16.35 -8.62
N GLU A 179 20.75 -17.56 -8.13
CA GLU A 179 19.77 -18.25 -7.31
C GLU A 179 19.46 -17.39 -6.07
N VAL A 180 18.19 -17.36 -5.70
CA VAL A 180 17.71 -16.67 -4.50
C VAL A 180 16.81 -17.61 -3.73
N VAL A 181 17.10 -17.76 -2.45
CA VAL A 181 16.15 -18.36 -1.51
C VAL A 181 15.26 -17.24 -1.06
N LEU A 182 13.97 -17.32 -1.41
CA LEU A 182 13.02 -16.29 -1.00
C LEU A 182 12.88 -16.30 0.53
N PRO A 183 12.91 -15.13 1.17
CA PRO A 183 12.72 -15.02 2.61
C PRO A 183 11.36 -15.59 3.01
N THR A 184 11.37 -16.40 4.06
CA THR A 184 10.15 -16.92 4.71
C THR A 184 9.79 -16.02 5.88
N VAL A 185 8.50 -15.69 6.00
CA VAL A 185 8.02 -14.81 7.06
C VAL A 185 7.33 -15.63 8.14
N ASP A 186 7.82 -15.51 9.37
CA ASP A 186 7.20 -16.11 10.55
C ASP A 186 6.49 -15.03 11.41
N GLY A 187 5.31 -15.34 11.92
CA GLY A 187 4.60 -14.50 12.87
C GLY A 187 3.86 -13.28 12.28
N ARG A 188 3.54 -12.31 13.15
CA ARG A 188 2.72 -11.13 12.82
C ARG A 188 3.55 -10.12 12.03
N GLN A 189 3.07 -9.79 10.83
CA GLN A 189 3.81 -8.99 9.85
C GLN A 189 3.50 -7.49 9.90
N ALA A 190 2.40 -7.09 10.52
CA ALA A 190 2.01 -5.68 10.59
C ALA A 190 2.97 -4.89 11.49
N PRO A 191 3.62 -3.83 11.00
CA PRO A 191 4.48 -2.99 11.83
C PRO A 191 3.60 -2.09 12.71
N ILE A 192 3.41 -2.47 13.98
CA ILE A 192 2.57 -1.77 14.95
C ILE A 192 3.43 -1.33 16.13
N GLY A 193 3.22 -0.11 16.59
CA GLY A 193 3.88 0.48 17.73
C GLY A 193 4.97 1.48 17.36
N TRP A 194 5.78 1.80 18.36
CA TRP A 194 6.86 2.77 18.26
C TRP A 194 8.14 2.09 17.77
N MET A 195 8.70 2.58 16.67
CA MET A 195 9.94 2.08 16.09
C MET A 195 10.93 3.24 15.94
N GLN A 196 12.16 3.03 16.38
CA GLN A 196 13.24 4.02 16.26
C GLN A 196 14.03 3.80 14.96
N ASP A 197 14.25 4.85 14.18
CA ASP A 197 15.11 4.85 13.01
C ASP A 197 16.07 6.05 13.08
N GLY A 198 17.28 5.80 13.59
CA GLY A 198 18.22 6.87 13.91
C GLY A 198 17.61 7.88 14.90
N ASP A 199 17.57 9.15 14.51
CA ASP A 199 17.02 10.27 15.31
C ASP A 199 15.53 10.54 15.06
N VAL A 200 14.87 9.73 14.22
CA VAL A 200 13.44 9.85 13.93
C VAL A 200 12.66 8.62 14.40
N VAL A 201 11.37 8.83 14.57
CA VAL A 201 10.39 7.84 15.00
C VAL A 201 9.50 7.46 13.84
N ILE A 202 9.25 6.17 13.74
CA ILE A 202 8.23 5.58 12.89
C ILE A 202 7.12 5.04 13.79
N LEU A 203 5.89 5.49 13.56
CA LEU A 203 4.71 5.00 14.28
C LEU A 203 3.89 4.08 13.39
N GLY A 204 3.77 2.83 13.83
CA GLY A 204 2.82 1.86 13.28
C GLY A 204 1.51 1.87 14.07
N ALA A 205 0.39 2.00 13.38
CA ALA A 205 -0.93 2.06 14.00
C ALA A 205 -1.94 1.16 13.29
N GLY A 206 -2.64 0.35 14.04
CA GLY A 206 -3.76 -0.44 13.55
C GLY A 206 -5.10 0.23 13.79
N LEU A 207 -6.13 -0.35 13.19
CA LEU A 207 -7.53 0.05 13.35
C LEU A 207 -8.35 -1.20 13.65
N ARG A 208 -9.39 -1.05 14.47
CA ARG A 208 -10.37 -2.12 14.65
C ARG A 208 -11.04 -2.39 13.30
N GLU A 209 -10.95 -3.63 12.83
CA GLU A 209 -11.47 -4.08 11.53
C GLU A 209 -10.89 -3.33 10.31
N GLY A 210 -9.83 -2.55 10.49
CA GLY A 210 -9.27 -1.70 9.43
C GLY A 210 -10.13 -0.49 9.08
N CYS A 211 -11.02 -0.04 9.97
CA CYS A 211 -11.97 1.04 9.69
C CYS A 211 -11.65 2.29 10.52
N MET A 212 -11.74 3.47 9.90
CA MET A 212 -11.66 4.76 10.58
C MET A 212 -12.79 5.68 10.13
N ASP A 213 -13.26 6.52 11.04
CA ASP A 213 -14.21 7.56 10.70
C ASP A 213 -13.52 8.77 10.02
N ALA A 214 -14.33 9.65 9.46
CA ALA A 214 -13.86 10.87 8.84
C ALA A 214 -13.19 11.83 9.84
N GLN A 215 -13.55 11.82 11.12
CA GLN A 215 -12.92 12.68 12.11
C GLN A 215 -11.45 12.28 12.31
N LEU A 216 -11.17 10.99 12.50
CA LEU A 216 -9.82 10.46 12.57
C LEU A 216 -9.04 10.78 11.28
N ALA A 217 -9.66 10.61 10.11
CA ALA A 217 -9.02 10.96 8.84
C ALA A 217 -8.60 12.45 8.77
N ARG A 218 -9.42 13.39 9.26
CA ARG A 218 -9.02 14.81 9.34
C ARG A 218 -7.85 15.06 10.27
N PHE A 219 -7.79 14.35 11.40
CA PHE A 219 -6.66 14.44 12.31
C PHE A 219 -5.37 13.88 11.69
N LEU A 220 -5.46 12.88 10.81
CA LEU A 220 -4.32 12.42 10.01
C LEU A 220 -3.78 13.52 9.07
N ALA A 221 -4.66 14.36 8.50
CA ALA A 221 -4.25 15.50 7.68
C ALA A 221 -3.37 16.50 8.45
N ALA A 222 -3.67 16.70 9.74
CA ALA A 222 -2.97 17.66 10.61
C ALA A 222 -1.56 17.20 11.03
N ILE A 223 -1.16 15.97 10.74
CA ILE A 223 0.21 15.48 10.99
C ILE A 223 1.19 16.05 9.94
N GLU A 224 0.68 16.52 8.80
CA GLU A 224 1.47 17.14 7.72
C GLU A 224 2.57 16.23 7.14
N THR A 225 2.41 14.91 7.28
CA THR A 225 3.29 13.90 6.67
C THR A 225 2.48 12.88 5.88
N ASP A 226 3.13 12.27 4.89
CA ASP A 226 2.54 11.19 4.11
C ASP A 226 2.40 9.93 4.97
N ILE A 227 1.28 9.23 4.82
CA ILE A 227 0.95 8.04 5.61
C ILE A 227 0.95 6.81 4.69
N ARG A 228 1.55 5.73 5.19
CA ARG A 228 1.66 4.45 4.48
C ARG A 228 0.58 3.49 4.95
N ILE A 229 -0.44 3.25 4.14
CA ILE A 229 -1.40 2.18 4.36
C ILE A 229 -0.75 0.84 4.04
N THR A 230 -0.81 -0.08 4.99
CA THR A 230 -0.13 -1.37 4.88
C THR A 230 -1.08 -2.45 4.32
N PRO A 231 -0.54 -3.54 3.74
CA PRO A 231 -1.31 -4.73 3.38
C PRO A 231 -1.90 -5.53 4.56
N TRP A 232 -1.81 -5.02 5.79
CA TRP A 232 -2.38 -5.60 7.01
C TRP A 232 -3.45 -4.72 7.64
N ARG A 233 -4.11 -3.88 6.83
CA ARG A 233 -5.19 -2.99 7.28
C ARG A 233 -4.78 -2.11 8.46
N SER A 234 -3.54 -1.66 8.42
CA SER A 234 -2.92 -0.74 9.37
C SER A 234 -2.22 0.38 8.60
N MET A 235 -1.61 1.31 9.30
CA MET A 235 -0.87 2.42 8.72
C MET A 235 0.47 2.66 9.41
N VAL A 236 1.40 3.29 8.71
CA VAL A 236 2.69 3.72 9.23
C VAL A 236 2.90 5.20 8.94
N ILE A 237 3.38 5.93 9.93
CA ILE A 237 3.74 7.34 9.87
C ILE A 237 5.26 7.44 10.06
N HIS A 238 5.95 8.03 9.09
CA HIS A 238 7.41 8.12 9.06
C HIS A 238 7.93 9.48 9.48
N GLY A 239 9.19 9.52 9.91
CA GLY A 239 9.97 10.76 10.02
C GLY A 239 9.50 11.70 11.13
N LEU A 240 8.90 11.18 12.19
CA LEU A 240 8.45 12.00 13.32
C LEU A 240 9.61 12.27 14.28
N SER A 241 9.61 13.44 14.91
CA SER A 241 10.42 13.62 16.12
C SER A 241 9.75 12.93 17.31
N ASP A 242 10.51 12.60 18.36
CA ASP A 242 9.96 12.00 19.60
C ASP A 242 8.77 12.79 20.17
N ALA A 243 8.89 14.13 20.21
CA ALA A 243 7.84 14.99 20.74
C ALA A 243 6.55 14.95 19.88
N VAL A 244 6.71 14.92 18.55
CA VAL A 244 5.56 14.81 17.63
C VAL A 244 4.94 13.42 17.73
N ALA A 245 5.74 12.36 17.76
CA ALA A 245 5.26 11.00 17.88
C ALA A 245 4.48 10.77 19.19
N ASP A 246 4.99 11.26 20.31
CA ASP A 246 4.29 11.22 21.60
C ASP A 246 2.94 11.95 21.54
N GLN A 247 2.89 13.13 20.92
CA GLN A 247 1.65 13.87 20.72
C GLN A 247 0.66 13.12 19.81
N VAL A 248 1.14 12.52 18.72
CA VAL A 248 0.33 11.70 17.81
C VAL A 248 -0.32 10.54 18.57
N VAL A 249 0.45 9.80 19.38
CA VAL A 249 -0.10 8.70 20.18
C VAL A 249 -1.15 9.21 21.17
N LYS A 250 -0.88 10.30 21.89
CA LYS A 250 -1.80 10.87 22.88
C LYS A 250 -3.12 11.35 22.29
N VAL A 251 -3.10 11.88 21.07
CA VAL A 251 -4.31 12.40 20.40
C VAL A 251 -5.06 11.29 19.68
N LEU A 252 -4.36 10.44 18.93
CA LEU A 252 -5.01 9.49 18.02
C LEU A 252 -5.37 8.16 18.67
N ALA A 253 -4.70 7.74 19.75
CA ALA A 253 -5.08 6.51 20.44
C ALA A 253 -6.50 6.60 21.04
N PRO A 254 -6.91 7.69 21.72
CA PRO A 254 -8.30 7.89 22.14
C PRO A 254 -9.31 7.91 20.98
N MET A 255 -8.86 8.23 19.76
CA MET A 255 -9.69 8.25 18.56
C MET A 255 -9.78 6.89 17.84
N GLY A 256 -9.16 5.84 18.41
CA GLY A 256 -9.28 4.47 17.91
C GLY A 256 -8.07 3.94 17.15
N LEU A 257 -6.97 4.71 17.02
CA LEU A 257 -5.71 4.14 16.57
C LEU A 257 -5.12 3.23 17.64
N ILE A 258 -4.66 2.05 17.22
CA ILE A 258 -4.12 1.02 18.09
C ILE A 258 -2.61 0.94 17.87
N PHE A 259 -1.83 1.33 18.89
CA PHE A 259 -0.36 1.29 18.86
C PHE A 259 0.22 0.08 19.61
N ASP A 260 -0.61 -0.77 20.21
CA ASP A 260 -0.17 -2.03 20.83
C ASP A 260 -0.28 -3.17 19.83
N ALA A 261 0.87 -3.75 19.45
CA ALA A 261 0.97 -4.87 18.53
C ALA A 261 0.26 -6.14 19.02
N ASN A 262 0.05 -6.28 20.34
CA ASN A 262 -0.61 -7.43 20.95
C ASN A 262 -2.12 -7.22 21.16
N SER A 263 -2.66 -6.09 20.69
CA SER A 263 -4.07 -5.79 20.86
C SER A 263 -4.95 -6.85 20.18
N PRO A 264 -5.97 -7.40 20.87
CA PRO A 264 -6.86 -8.42 20.31
C PRO A 264 -7.77 -7.88 19.20
N TRP A 265 -7.79 -6.56 19.01
CA TRP A 265 -8.59 -5.89 17.98
C TRP A 265 -7.91 -5.82 16.63
N LEU A 266 -6.63 -6.18 16.56
CA LEU A 266 -5.90 -6.22 15.31
C LEU A 266 -6.08 -7.57 14.64
N ALA A 267 -6.73 -7.57 13.48
CA ALA A 267 -6.79 -8.75 12.62
C ALA A 267 -5.38 -9.15 12.14
N ASP A 268 -5.21 -10.43 11.81
CA ASP A 268 -4.04 -10.94 11.08
C ASP A 268 -4.19 -10.74 9.56
#